data_AF-Q64AL2-F1
#
_entry.id   AF-Q64AL2-F1
#
_cell.length_a   1.000
_cell.length_b   1.000
_cell.length_c   1.000
_cell.angle_alpha   90.00
_cell.angle_beta   90.00
_cell.angle_gamma   90.00
#
_symmetry.space_group_name_H-M   'P 1'
#
loop_
_entity.id
_entity.type
_entity.pdbx_description
1 polymer ?
#
loop_
_entity_poly.entity_id
_entity_poly.type
_entity_poly.pdbx_seq_one_letter_code
_entity_poly.pdbx_strand_id
1 'polypeptide(L)'
;MFLSEISRSVKAHPDAKDIKLDFYEEELDPSRYLAHISVSAVLSGLDISATVDTEIRIKRETCDSCSRIAGGYYAGIVQLRADHRHITEEEVERCIQLADHRLNKLTSKGDRFAFISKIEELKEGVDLYIGSISACKQVGNAIIKELGGTSVISSSLVGKKDGADLYRITCAMRLPEFVRGDVASMLGRVIEVAHQDRQIHGIDLSDGARVSFDADVPAVRLGSRKDAVTAVLVAIEKDTVQVLDPETYETVLLKAPAFLHAEAGSDVCVIKTAEGLFLLP
;
A
#
# COMPACT_ATOMS: atom_id res chain seq x y z
N MET A 1 -7.86 -22.07 23.35
CA MET A 1 -6.82 -22.16 22.30
C MET A 1 -6.93 -23.44 21.48
N PHE A 2 -7.31 -24.58 22.08
CA PHE A 2 -7.31 -25.91 21.44
C PHE A 2 -8.62 -26.29 20.73
N LEU A 3 -9.72 -25.58 21.02
CA LEU A 3 -11.06 -25.87 20.50
C LEU A 3 -11.12 -25.95 18.96
N SER A 4 -10.37 -25.13 18.24
CA SER A 4 -10.35 -25.13 16.78
C SER A 4 -9.68 -26.37 16.17
N GLU A 5 -8.66 -26.94 16.82
CA GLU A 5 -8.03 -28.16 16.32
C GLU A 5 -8.72 -29.43 16.81
N ILE A 6 -9.32 -29.39 18.00
CA ILE A 6 -10.15 -30.48 18.51
C ILE A 6 -11.41 -30.62 17.66
N SER A 7 -12.10 -29.52 17.35
CA SER A 7 -13.30 -29.56 16.50
C SER A 7 -13.03 -30.10 15.09
N ARG A 8 -11.85 -29.83 14.50
CA ARG A 8 -11.41 -30.44 13.24
C ARG A 8 -11.12 -31.93 13.32
N SER A 9 -10.75 -32.42 14.49
CA SER A 9 -10.37 -33.81 14.72
C SER A 9 -11.56 -34.70 15.09
N VAL A 10 -12.67 -34.12 15.58
CA VAL A 10 -13.90 -34.84 15.90
C VAL A 10 -14.59 -35.29 14.61
N LYS A 11 -14.67 -36.61 14.41
CA LYS A 11 -15.38 -37.23 13.30
C LYS A 11 -16.76 -37.68 13.76
N ALA A 12 -17.79 -36.96 13.35
CA ALA A 12 -19.17 -37.35 13.58
C ALA A 12 -19.65 -38.36 12.53
N HIS A 13 -20.63 -39.19 12.89
CA HIS A 13 -21.32 -40.08 11.96
C HIS A 13 -22.09 -39.24 10.90
N PRO A 14 -22.17 -39.66 9.63
CA PRO A 14 -22.84 -38.89 8.57
C PRO A 14 -24.30 -38.52 8.86
N ASP A 15 -25.02 -39.37 9.60
CA ASP A 15 -26.43 -39.16 9.95
C ASP A 15 -26.65 -38.38 11.27
N ALA A 16 -25.57 -37.97 11.94
CA ALA A 16 -25.66 -37.19 13.17
C ALA A 16 -26.11 -35.75 12.87
N LYS A 17 -27.15 -35.29 13.58
CA LYS A 17 -27.69 -33.92 13.51
C LYS A 17 -27.47 -33.19 14.83
N ASP A 18 -27.56 -31.86 14.81
CA ASP A 18 -27.47 -31.00 16.00
C ASP A 18 -26.23 -31.27 16.89
N ILE A 19 -25.08 -31.47 16.26
CA ILE A 19 -23.83 -31.77 16.95
C ILE A 19 -23.42 -30.57 17.82
N LYS A 20 -23.34 -30.78 19.13
CA LYS A 20 -22.78 -29.85 20.10
C LYS A 20 -21.52 -30.44 20.70
N LEU A 21 -20.49 -29.61 20.80
CA LEU A 21 -19.20 -29.98 21.36
C LEU A 21 -18.91 -29.04 22.52
N ASP A 22 -18.81 -29.63 23.71
CA ASP A 22 -18.33 -28.98 24.91
C ASP A 22 -16.89 -29.43 25.18
N PHE A 23 -16.08 -28.48 25.62
CA PHE A 23 -14.65 -28.68 25.81
C PHE A 23 -14.21 -27.97 27.09
N TYR A 24 -13.46 -28.69 27.91
CA TYR A 24 -12.84 -28.17 29.10
C TYR A 24 -11.42 -28.73 29.21
N GLU A 25 -10.44 -27.86 29.46
CA GLU A 25 -9.06 -28.24 29.71
C GLU A 25 -8.65 -28.07 31.18
N GLU A 26 -7.88 -29.04 31.67
CA GLU A 26 -7.15 -28.97 32.93
C GLU A 26 -5.65 -28.91 32.62
N GLU A 27 -4.94 -27.93 33.18
CA GLU A 27 -3.48 -27.86 33.05
C GLU A 27 -2.83 -28.89 33.97
N LEU A 28 -2.12 -29.87 33.39
CA LEU A 28 -1.31 -30.81 34.14
C LEU A 28 0.07 -30.21 34.45
N ASP A 29 0.68 -29.59 33.44
CA ASP A 29 1.89 -28.78 33.54
C ASP A 29 2.02 -27.82 32.33
N PRO A 30 3.04 -26.92 32.28
CA PRO A 30 3.18 -25.92 31.21
C PRO A 30 3.37 -26.46 29.77
N SER A 31 3.41 -27.78 29.60
CA SER A 31 3.51 -28.49 28.33
C SER A 31 2.46 -29.58 28.15
N ARG A 32 1.61 -29.84 29.13
CA ARG A 32 0.61 -30.92 29.10
C ARG A 32 -0.72 -30.45 29.67
N TYR A 33 -1.79 -30.68 28.91
CA TYR A 33 -3.16 -30.40 29.32
C TYR A 33 -3.99 -31.68 29.19
N LEU A 34 -4.86 -31.94 30.15
CA LEU A 34 -5.90 -32.95 30.02
C LEU A 34 -7.15 -32.27 29.43
N ALA A 35 -7.59 -32.76 28.28
CA ALA A 35 -8.75 -32.25 27.57
C ALA A 35 -9.94 -33.18 27.79
N HIS A 36 -10.98 -32.65 28.41
CA HIS A 36 -12.28 -33.28 28.55
C HIS A 36 -13.18 -32.81 27.40
N ILE A 37 -13.59 -33.74 26.55
CA ILE A 37 -14.42 -33.45 25.38
C ILE A 37 -15.75 -34.16 25.57
N SER A 38 -16.84 -33.40 25.51
CA SER A 38 -18.20 -33.93 25.52
C SER A 38 -18.86 -33.60 24.18
N VAL A 39 -19.38 -34.61 23.51
CA VAL A 39 -20.10 -34.46 22.24
C VAL A 39 -21.53 -34.94 22.45
N SER A 40 -22.49 -34.12 22.07
CA SER A 40 -23.90 -34.51 21.98
C SER A 40 -24.42 -34.34 20.56
N ALA A 41 -25.28 -35.26 20.12
CA ALA A 41 -25.87 -35.23 18.79
C ALA A 41 -27.20 -35.98 18.77
N VAL A 42 -28.00 -35.76 17.73
CA VAL A 42 -29.21 -36.52 17.45
C VAL A 42 -28.92 -37.52 16.33
N LEU A 43 -29.09 -38.81 16.58
CA LEU A 43 -28.90 -39.87 15.59
C LEU A 43 -30.18 -40.71 15.49
N SER A 44 -30.77 -40.74 14.30
CA SER A 44 -32.07 -41.42 14.06
C SER A 44 -33.19 -40.97 15.01
N GLY A 45 -33.18 -39.71 15.45
CA GLY A 45 -34.18 -39.15 16.37
C GLY A 45 -33.91 -39.42 17.85
N LEU A 46 -32.77 -40.02 18.21
CA LEU A 46 -32.35 -40.24 19.59
C LEU A 46 -31.21 -39.28 19.97
N ASP A 47 -31.33 -38.66 21.15
CA ASP A 47 -30.24 -37.90 21.76
C ASP A 47 -29.14 -38.85 22.24
N ILE A 48 -27.95 -38.68 21.69
CA ILE A 48 -26.74 -39.41 22.08
C ILE A 48 -25.72 -38.42 22.66
N SER A 49 -25.02 -38.84 23.70
CA SER A 49 -23.87 -38.13 24.24
C SER A 49 -22.68 -39.07 24.45
N ALA A 50 -21.48 -38.56 24.23
CA ALA A 50 -20.23 -39.27 24.44
C ALA A 50 -19.20 -38.34 25.06
N THR A 51 -18.46 -38.84 26.04
CA THR A 51 -17.34 -38.13 26.65
C THR A 51 -16.04 -38.86 26.36
N VAL A 52 -14.97 -38.10 26.10
CA VAL A 52 -13.63 -38.62 25.88
C VAL A 52 -12.60 -37.69 26.49
N ASP A 53 -11.63 -38.29 27.16
CA ASP A 53 -10.49 -37.59 27.73
C ASP A 53 -9.26 -37.83 26.84
N THR A 54 -8.49 -36.78 26.59
CA THR A 54 -7.26 -36.88 25.80
C THR A 54 -6.18 -35.94 26.34
N GLU A 55 -4.92 -36.31 26.17
CA GLU A 55 -3.79 -35.51 26.61
C GLU A 55 -3.28 -34.64 25.46
N ILE A 56 -3.28 -33.32 25.64
CA ILE A 56 -2.67 -32.36 24.72
C ILE A 56 -1.23 -32.14 25.16
N ARG A 57 -0.26 -32.46 24.29
CA ARG A 57 1.16 -32.23 24.52
C ARG A 57 1.69 -31.07 23.67
N ILE A 58 2.16 -30.01 24.32
CA ILE A 58 2.81 -28.88 23.69
C ILE A 58 4.28 -29.21 23.47
N LYS A 59 4.65 -29.50 22.22
CA LYS A 59 6.05 -29.59 21.82
C LYS A 59 6.57 -28.20 21.49
N ARG A 60 7.51 -27.71 22.29
CA ARG A 60 8.21 -26.45 22.00
C ARG A 60 9.30 -26.72 20.97
N GLU A 61 9.25 -26.02 19.85
CA GLU A 61 10.27 -26.06 18.81
C GLU A 61 10.71 -24.63 18.46
N THR A 62 11.91 -24.51 17.88
CA THR A 62 12.36 -23.23 17.36
C THR A 62 11.53 -22.88 16.13
N CYS A 63 10.86 -21.74 16.18
CA CYS A 63 10.16 -21.24 15.00
C CYS A 63 11.18 -20.89 13.90
N ASP A 64 11.16 -21.63 12.78
CA ASP A 64 12.05 -21.39 11.62
C ASP A 64 11.93 -19.93 11.13
N SER A 65 10.71 -19.39 11.05
CA SER A 65 10.48 -18.00 10.66
C SER A 65 11.16 -17.01 11.62
N CYS A 66 10.99 -17.17 12.94
CA CYS A 66 11.62 -16.28 13.92
C CYS A 66 13.14 -16.37 13.87
N SER A 67 13.69 -17.58 13.71
CA SER A 67 15.13 -17.79 13.56
C SER A 67 15.68 -17.10 12.31
N ARG A 68 14.96 -17.20 11.18
CA ARG A 68 15.35 -16.53 9.93
C ARG A 68 15.22 -15.02 10.00
N ILE A 69 14.18 -14.49 10.64
CA ILE A 69 14.03 -13.04 10.87
C ILE A 69 15.22 -12.54 11.68
N ALA A 70 15.51 -13.16 12.82
CA ALA A 70 16.62 -12.77 13.69
C ALA A 70 17.99 -12.91 13.00
N GLY A 71 18.14 -13.90 12.12
CA GLY A 71 19.35 -14.10 11.30
C GLY A 71 19.49 -13.17 10.10
N GLY A 72 18.55 -12.23 9.88
CA GLY A 72 18.59 -11.32 8.73
C GLY A 72 18.42 -12.04 7.38
N TYR A 73 17.80 -13.22 7.37
CA TYR A 73 17.57 -13.96 6.14
C TYR A 73 16.58 -13.22 5.23
N TYR A 74 16.88 -13.21 3.94
CA TYR A 74 15.98 -12.70 2.90
C TYR A 74 16.17 -13.47 1.59
N ALA A 75 15.09 -13.53 0.82
CA ALA A 75 15.06 -14.09 -0.52
C ALA A 75 14.79 -13.02 -1.59
N GLY A 76 14.26 -11.85 -1.20
CA GLY A 76 14.06 -10.73 -2.10
C GLY A 76 14.26 -9.37 -1.43
N ILE A 77 14.61 -8.36 -2.22
CA ILE A 77 14.70 -6.97 -1.79
C ILE A 77 13.67 -6.16 -2.61
N VAL A 78 12.85 -5.38 -1.92
CA VAL A 78 12.00 -4.36 -2.54
C VAL A 78 12.71 -3.02 -2.35
N GLN A 79 13.13 -2.39 -3.45
CA GLN A 79 13.84 -1.11 -3.42
C GLN A 79 12.93 -0.04 -4.01
N LEU A 80 12.52 0.92 -3.20
CA LEU A 80 11.71 2.06 -3.66
C LEU A 80 12.60 3.29 -3.79
N ARG A 81 12.58 3.92 -4.96
CA ARG A 81 13.23 5.19 -5.28
C ARG A 81 12.25 6.08 -6.04
N ALA A 82 12.56 7.36 -6.19
CA ALA A 82 11.85 8.28 -7.09
C ALA A 82 12.72 8.66 -8.28
N ASP A 83 12.09 9.01 -9.40
CA ASP A 83 12.78 9.49 -10.60
C ASP A 83 12.89 11.02 -10.59
N HIS A 84 14.10 11.56 -10.85
CA HIS A 84 14.40 13.00 -10.92
C HIS A 84 13.99 13.88 -9.71
N ARG A 85 13.57 13.27 -8.59
CA ARG A 85 13.27 13.96 -7.33
C ARG A 85 13.65 13.11 -6.12
N HIS A 86 13.58 13.73 -4.95
CA HIS A 86 13.59 12.99 -3.68
C HIS A 86 12.22 12.36 -3.42
N ILE A 87 12.26 11.14 -2.91
CA ILE A 87 11.10 10.48 -2.33
C ILE A 87 10.72 11.17 -1.02
N THR A 88 9.42 11.28 -0.76
CA THR A 88 8.92 11.92 0.46
C THR A 88 8.83 10.91 1.61
N GLU A 89 8.85 11.41 2.84
CA GLU A 89 8.63 10.58 4.04
C GLU A 89 7.25 9.90 3.99
N GLU A 90 6.21 10.63 3.55
CA GLU A 90 4.86 10.08 3.33
C GLU A 90 4.87 8.87 2.38
N GLU A 91 5.65 8.92 1.29
CA GLU A 91 5.76 7.82 0.33
C GLU A 91 6.50 6.61 0.91
N VAL A 92 7.55 6.83 1.70
CA VAL A 92 8.29 5.77 2.42
C VAL A 92 7.39 5.09 3.44
N GLU A 93 6.70 5.86 4.28
CA GLU A 93 5.76 5.32 5.25
C GLU A 93 4.64 4.52 4.57
N ARG A 94 4.09 5.06 3.47
CA ARG A 94 3.03 4.38 2.72
C ARG A 94 3.52 3.07 2.11
N CYS A 95 4.75 3.04 1.59
CA CYS A 95 5.41 1.83 1.10
C CYS A 95 5.47 0.73 2.17
N ILE A 96 5.97 1.08 3.36
CA ILE A 96 6.09 0.15 4.49
C ILE A 96 4.71 -0.39 4.90
N GLN A 97 3.71 0.49 5.03
CA GLN A 97 2.34 0.09 5.36
C GLN A 97 1.73 -0.88 4.34
N LEU A 98 1.94 -0.63 3.04
CA LEU A 98 1.45 -1.50 1.97
C LEU A 98 2.15 -2.86 2.01
N ALA A 99 3.46 -2.88 2.28
CA ALA A 99 4.22 -4.10 2.44
C ALA A 99 3.70 -4.93 3.61
N ASP A 100 3.58 -4.34 4.80
CA ASP A 100 3.08 -5.02 6.00
C ASP A 100 1.67 -5.57 5.80
N HIS A 101 0.75 -4.78 5.25
CA HIS A 101 -0.61 -5.23 4.96
C HIS A 101 -0.62 -6.42 4.00
N ARG A 102 0.23 -6.39 2.97
CA ARG A 102 0.31 -7.47 1.99
C ARG A 102 0.92 -8.73 2.58
N LEU A 103 1.98 -8.59 3.39
CA LEU A 103 2.64 -9.71 4.06
C LEU A 103 1.72 -10.36 5.08
N ASN A 104 0.99 -9.59 5.90
CA ASN A 104 0.01 -10.12 6.84
C ASN A 104 -1.08 -10.96 6.16
N LYS A 105 -1.56 -10.52 4.97
CA LYS A 105 -2.49 -11.29 4.14
C LYS A 105 -1.92 -12.59 3.58
N LEU A 106 -0.61 -12.65 3.36
CA LEU A 106 0.07 -13.85 2.86
C LEU A 106 0.34 -14.83 4.00
N THR A 107 0.74 -14.33 5.17
CA THR A 107 0.92 -15.11 6.39
C THR A 107 -0.39 -15.77 6.82
N SER A 108 -1.52 -15.06 6.78
CA SER A 108 -2.83 -15.64 7.10
C SER A 108 -3.31 -16.71 6.09
N LYS A 109 -2.73 -16.72 4.88
CA LYS A 109 -2.93 -17.77 3.86
C LYS A 109 -1.91 -18.90 3.94
N GLY A 110 -1.01 -18.88 4.92
CA GLY A 110 -0.04 -19.95 5.19
C GLY A 110 1.38 -19.71 4.68
N ASP A 111 1.70 -18.55 4.08
CA ASP A 111 3.10 -18.23 3.71
C ASP A 111 3.89 -17.82 4.97
N ARG A 112 4.54 -18.80 5.61
CA ARG A 112 5.37 -18.59 6.81
C ARG A 112 6.61 -17.73 6.59
N PHE A 113 6.99 -17.45 5.33
CA PHE A 113 8.15 -16.62 4.97
C PHE A 113 7.73 -15.23 4.44
N ALA A 114 6.46 -14.87 4.53
CA ALA A 114 5.96 -13.54 4.25
C ALA A 114 6.24 -12.59 5.44
N PHE A 115 7.51 -12.21 5.61
CA PHE A 115 7.95 -11.24 6.61
C PHE A 115 8.99 -10.29 6.04
N ILE A 116 9.16 -9.14 6.69
CA ILE A 116 10.30 -8.23 6.51
C ILE A 116 11.35 -8.58 7.57
N SER A 117 12.59 -8.87 7.17
CA SER A 117 13.70 -9.13 8.10
C SER A 117 14.52 -7.88 8.42
N LYS A 118 14.54 -6.91 7.51
CA LYS A 118 15.23 -5.62 7.68
C LYS A 118 14.51 -4.55 6.86
N ILE A 119 14.41 -3.35 7.43
CA ILE A 119 14.06 -2.11 6.72
C ILE A 119 15.31 -1.23 6.75
N GLU A 120 15.68 -0.70 5.60
CA GLU A 120 16.83 0.18 5.46
C GLU A 120 16.39 1.45 4.74
N GLU A 121 16.21 2.52 5.51
CA GLU A 121 15.89 3.84 5.00
C GLU A 121 17.18 4.56 4.58
N LEU A 122 17.13 5.14 3.39
CA LEU A 122 18.22 5.81 2.70
C LEU A 122 17.72 7.20 2.25
N LYS A 123 18.65 8.11 1.96
CA LYS A 123 18.28 9.47 1.50
C LYS A 123 17.51 9.45 0.18
N GLU A 124 17.78 8.44 -0.63
CA GLU A 124 17.17 8.24 -1.94
C GLU A 124 15.90 7.35 -1.90
N GLY A 125 15.57 6.74 -0.75
CA GLY A 125 14.37 5.91 -0.57
C GLY A 125 14.52 4.79 0.45
N VAL A 126 13.88 3.65 0.22
CA VAL A 126 13.82 2.57 1.23
C VAL A 126 14.02 1.20 0.61
N ASP A 127 14.73 0.33 1.33
CA ASP A 127 14.95 -1.07 0.98
C ASP A 127 14.28 -1.98 2.02
N LEU A 128 13.38 -2.85 1.56
CA LEU A 128 12.69 -3.85 2.39
C LEU A 128 13.21 -5.24 2.04
N TYR A 129 13.81 -5.91 3.03
CA TYR A 129 14.35 -7.25 2.90
C TYR A 129 13.28 -8.28 3.26
N ILE A 130 12.86 -9.09 2.30
CA ILE A 130 11.68 -9.97 2.41
C ILE A 130 12.09 -11.45 2.38
N GLY A 131 11.49 -12.24 3.26
CA GLY A 131 11.81 -13.65 3.46
C GLY A 131 11.48 -14.59 2.30
N SER A 132 10.56 -14.22 1.39
CA SER A 132 10.14 -15.07 0.26
C SER A 132 10.12 -14.31 -1.08
N ILE A 133 10.51 -15.01 -2.16
CA ILE A 133 10.50 -14.46 -3.53
C ILE A 133 9.07 -14.10 -3.96
N SER A 134 8.10 -14.97 -3.63
CA SER A 134 6.68 -14.74 -3.97
C SER A 134 6.13 -13.51 -3.25
N ALA A 135 6.40 -13.38 -1.94
CA ALA A 135 5.98 -12.23 -1.16
C ALA A 135 6.62 -10.95 -1.68
N CYS A 136 7.93 -10.96 -2.00
CA CYS A 136 8.64 -9.82 -2.56
C CYS A 136 8.01 -9.30 -3.86
N LYS A 137 7.66 -10.19 -4.80
CA LYS A 137 6.95 -9.80 -6.04
C LYS A 137 5.56 -9.23 -5.76
N GLN A 138 4.82 -9.84 -4.84
CA GLN A 138 3.46 -9.39 -4.52
C GLN A 138 3.44 -8.05 -3.79
N VAL A 139 4.42 -7.79 -2.92
CA VAL A 139 4.62 -6.49 -2.26
C VAL A 139 4.97 -5.43 -3.30
N GLY A 140 5.95 -5.69 -4.17
CA GLY A 140 6.32 -4.74 -5.23
C GLY A 140 5.14 -4.36 -6.14
N ASN A 141 4.34 -5.36 -6.56
CA ASN A 141 3.13 -5.10 -7.35
C ASN A 141 2.07 -4.29 -6.59
N ALA A 142 1.92 -4.52 -5.28
CA ALA A 142 0.99 -3.75 -4.47
C ALA A 142 1.41 -2.28 -4.33
N ILE A 143 2.72 -2.04 -4.19
CA ILE A 143 3.29 -0.70 -4.08
C ILE A 143 3.10 0.08 -5.39
N ILE A 144 3.52 -0.46 -6.53
CA ILE A 144 3.35 0.20 -7.83
C ILE A 144 1.88 0.45 -8.17
N LYS A 145 0.99 -0.48 -7.79
CA LYS A 145 -0.45 -0.30 -8.02
C LYS A 145 -1.02 0.90 -7.28
N GLU A 146 -0.51 1.20 -6.08
CA GLU A 146 -1.00 2.29 -5.25
C GLU A 146 -0.28 3.62 -5.55
N LEU A 147 1.06 3.59 -5.57
CA LEU A 147 1.91 4.77 -5.67
C LEU A 147 2.28 5.14 -7.11
N GLY A 148 1.95 4.28 -8.08
CA GLY A 148 2.34 4.44 -9.47
C GLY A 148 3.81 4.11 -9.72
N GLY A 149 4.31 4.54 -10.88
CA GLY A 149 5.69 4.34 -11.29
C GLY A 149 5.96 3.01 -12.01
N THR A 150 7.23 2.63 -12.05
CA THR A 150 7.70 1.45 -12.79
C THR A 150 8.44 0.49 -11.88
N SER A 151 8.45 -0.80 -12.24
CA SER A 151 9.24 -1.81 -11.55
C SER A 151 10.02 -2.69 -12.50
N VAL A 152 11.22 -3.08 -12.07
CA VAL A 152 12.10 -4.02 -12.75
C VAL A 152 12.50 -5.09 -11.74
N ILE A 153 12.41 -6.35 -12.15
CA ILE A 153 12.80 -7.49 -11.32
C ILE A 153 14.08 -8.09 -11.90
N SER A 154 15.12 -8.17 -11.08
CA SER A 154 16.35 -8.89 -11.39
C SER A 154 16.57 -10.05 -10.43
N SER A 155 17.39 -11.02 -10.81
CA SER A 155 17.72 -12.19 -9.98
C SER A 155 19.22 -12.47 -10.00
N SER A 156 19.77 -12.86 -8.85
CA SER A 156 21.16 -13.27 -8.70
C SER A 156 21.25 -14.65 -8.06
N LEU A 157 22.16 -15.48 -8.56
CA LEU A 157 22.49 -16.77 -7.96
C LEU A 157 23.37 -16.51 -6.72
N VAL A 158 22.92 -16.95 -5.55
CA VAL A 158 23.64 -16.74 -4.28
C VAL A 158 24.26 -18.01 -3.73
N GLY A 159 23.94 -19.18 -4.29
CA GLY A 159 24.57 -20.44 -3.93
C GLY A 159 23.80 -21.66 -4.44
N LYS A 160 24.15 -22.82 -3.90
CA LYS A 160 23.43 -24.08 -4.11
C LYS A 160 23.07 -24.70 -2.78
N LYS A 161 21.84 -25.20 -2.66
CA LYS A 161 21.37 -25.96 -1.51
C LYS A 161 20.74 -27.26 -2.00
N ASP A 162 21.21 -28.39 -1.48
CA ASP A 162 20.72 -29.73 -1.85
C ASP A 162 20.73 -29.98 -3.37
N GLY A 163 21.74 -29.44 -4.06
CA GLY A 163 21.90 -29.53 -5.52
C GLY A 163 21.04 -28.55 -6.33
N ALA A 164 20.11 -27.82 -5.70
CA ALA A 164 19.30 -26.79 -6.32
C ALA A 164 19.94 -25.41 -6.21
N ASP A 165 19.82 -24.60 -7.27
CA ASP A 165 20.29 -23.22 -7.29
C ASP A 165 19.43 -22.33 -6.36
N LEU A 166 20.10 -21.62 -5.46
CA LEU A 166 19.50 -20.66 -4.55
C LEU A 166 19.61 -19.26 -5.17
N TYR A 167 18.48 -18.65 -5.48
CA TYR A 167 18.42 -17.30 -6.03
C TYR A 167 17.91 -16.29 -5.02
N ARG A 168 18.36 -15.04 -5.15
CA ARG A 168 17.71 -13.86 -4.60
C ARG A 168 17.20 -12.97 -5.71
N ILE A 169 16.16 -12.20 -5.42
CA ILE A 169 15.61 -11.21 -6.37
C ILE A 169 15.69 -9.79 -5.83
N THR A 170 15.74 -8.83 -6.74
CA THR A 170 15.55 -7.42 -6.42
C THR A 170 14.39 -6.90 -7.25
N CYS A 171 13.35 -6.42 -6.58
CA CYS A 171 12.26 -5.64 -7.16
C CYS A 171 12.63 -4.16 -7.03
N ALA A 172 13.28 -3.61 -8.05
CA ALA A 172 13.64 -2.19 -8.10
C ALA A 172 12.45 -1.39 -8.63
N MET A 173 11.99 -0.41 -7.87
CA MET A 173 10.82 0.41 -8.19
C MET A 173 11.21 1.88 -8.25
N ARG A 174 10.66 2.59 -9.23
CA ARG A 174 10.84 4.03 -9.42
C ARG A 174 9.49 4.71 -9.48
N LEU A 175 9.19 5.51 -8.45
CA LEU A 175 8.05 6.41 -8.43
C LEU A 175 8.23 7.51 -9.48
N PRO A 176 7.13 8.02 -10.04
CA PRO A 176 7.19 9.06 -11.06
C PRO A 176 7.74 10.37 -10.48
N GLU A 177 8.34 11.17 -11.35
CA GLU A 177 8.83 12.51 -11.04
C GLU A 177 7.69 13.42 -10.57
N PHE A 178 6.55 13.38 -11.26
CA PHE A 178 5.34 14.13 -10.93
C PHE A 178 4.26 13.20 -10.38
N VAL A 179 3.66 13.63 -9.28
CA VAL A 179 2.54 12.94 -8.64
C VAL A 179 1.26 13.74 -8.80
N ARG A 180 0.13 13.10 -8.49
CA ARG A 180 -1.18 13.75 -8.55
C ARG A 180 -1.20 15.02 -7.70
N GLY A 181 -1.68 16.12 -8.29
CA GLY A 181 -1.77 17.42 -7.66
C GLY A 181 -0.49 18.24 -7.74
N ASP A 182 0.60 17.73 -8.33
CA ASP A 182 1.74 18.61 -8.66
C ASP A 182 1.33 19.64 -9.72
N VAL A 183 1.87 20.85 -9.60
CA VAL A 183 1.74 21.90 -10.61
C VAL A 183 3.07 22.02 -11.32
N ALA A 184 3.08 21.86 -12.64
CA ALA A 184 4.29 21.80 -13.43
C ALA A 184 4.16 22.59 -14.74
N SER A 185 5.26 23.19 -15.17
CA SER A 185 5.40 23.86 -16.45
C SER A 185 6.09 22.95 -17.46
N MET A 186 5.49 22.79 -18.63
CA MET A 186 6.05 22.01 -19.73
C MET A 186 5.57 22.57 -21.08
N LEU A 187 6.52 22.81 -22.00
CA LEU A 187 6.27 23.41 -23.32
C LEU A 187 5.44 24.71 -23.28
N GLY A 188 5.67 25.55 -22.26
CA GLY A 188 4.98 26.83 -22.07
C GLY A 188 3.54 26.72 -21.56
N ARG A 189 3.14 25.54 -21.06
CA ARG A 189 1.84 25.31 -20.41
C ARG A 189 2.06 24.97 -18.94
N VAL A 190 1.28 25.60 -18.08
CA VAL A 190 1.21 25.25 -16.66
C VAL A 190 0.03 24.32 -16.44
N ILE A 191 0.31 23.14 -15.91
CA ILE A 191 -0.69 22.08 -15.73
C ILE A 191 -0.74 21.66 -14.29
N GLU A 192 -1.92 21.24 -13.84
CA GLU A 192 -2.01 20.36 -12.68
C GLU A 192 -1.97 18.90 -13.12
N VAL A 193 -1.01 18.16 -12.58
CA VAL A 193 -0.75 16.76 -12.88
C VAL A 193 -1.84 15.90 -12.26
N ALA A 194 -2.49 15.09 -13.08
CA ALA A 194 -3.44 14.07 -12.63
C ALA A 194 -2.74 12.76 -12.28
N HIS A 195 -1.82 12.30 -13.15
CA HIS A 195 -0.94 11.15 -12.93
C HIS A 195 0.19 11.13 -13.98
N GLN A 196 1.24 10.36 -13.72
CA GLN A 196 2.34 10.12 -14.65
C GLN A 196 2.56 8.63 -14.86
N ASP A 197 2.64 8.22 -16.13
CA ASP A 197 3.11 6.93 -16.59
C ASP A 197 4.28 7.08 -17.57
N ARG A 198 4.14 6.66 -18.83
CA ARG A 198 5.05 7.04 -19.92
C ARG A 198 4.79 8.48 -20.40
N GLN A 199 3.64 9.02 -20.01
CA GLN A 199 3.21 10.37 -20.27
C GLN A 199 2.79 11.04 -18.97
N ILE A 200 2.89 12.36 -18.92
CA ILE A 200 2.38 13.20 -17.84
C ILE A 200 1.01 13.70 -18.28
N HIS A 201 -0.03 13.28 -17.57
CA HIS A 201 -1.41 13.66 -17.86
C HIS A 201 -1.87 14.72 -16.86
N GLY A 202 -2.63 15.71 -17.33
CA GLY A 202 -3.10 16.78 -16.46
C GLY A 202 -4.17 17.66 -17.08
N ILE A 203 -4.45 18.75 -16.37
CA ILE A 203 -5.34 19.82 -16.79
C ILE A 203 -4.50 21.08 -16.94
N ASP A 204 -4.57 21.72 -18.11
CA ASP A 204 -3.97 23.02 -18.34
C ASP A 204 -4.70 24.09 -17.51
N LEU A 205 -3.97 24.78 -16.63
CA LEU A 205 -4.57 25.73 -15.70
C LEU A 205 -5.01 27.03 -16.38
N SER A 206 -4.60 27.27 -17.63
CA SER A 206 -4.98 28.47 -18.38
C SER A 206 -6.36 28.37 -19.01
N ASP A 207 -6.77 27.19 -19.47
CA ASP A 207 -8.01 27.00 -20.22
C ASP A 207 -8.85 25.80 -19.75
N GLY A 208 -8.32 24.95 -18.89
CA GLY A 208 -8.98 23.75 -18.38
C GLY A 208 -8.97 22.56 -19.34
N ALA A 209 -8.23 22.63 -20.45
CA ALA A 209 -8.11 21.52 -21.38
C ALA A 209 -7.34 20.35 -20.74
N ARG A 210 -7.75 19.12 -21.05
CA ARG A 210 -6.95 17.93 -20.72
C ARG A 210 -5.78 17.84 -21.67
N VAL A 211 -4.59 17.64 -21.11
CA VAL A 211 -3.34 17.58 -21.85
C VAL A 211 -2.52 16.37 -21.40
N SER A 212 -1.68 15.89 -22.31
CA SER A 212 -0.74 14.79 -22.09
C SER A 212 0.58 15.11 -22.78
N PHE A 213 1.70 14.93 -22.08
CA PHE A 213 3.05 15.14 -22.62
C PHE A 213 3.87 13.88 -22.41
N ASP A 214 4.82 13.59 -23.30
CA ASP A 214 5.74 12.49 -23.06
C ASP A 214 6.64 12.81 -21.84
N ALA A 215 6.97 11.79 -21.03
CA ALA A 215 7.70 11.99 -19.78
C ALA A 215 9.17 12.44 -19.96
N ASP A 216 9.69 12.42 -21.19
CA ASP A 216 11.02 12.91 -21.54
C ASP A 216 11.02 14.40 -21.92
N VAL A 217 9.85 15.03 -22.05
CA VAL A 217 9.72 16.46 -22.26
C VAL A 217 10.26 17.21 -21.02
N PRO A 218 11.14 18.22 -21.18
CA PRO A 218 11.59 19.02 -20.07
C PRO A 218 10.41 19.66 -19.33
N ALA A 219 10.28 19.33 -18.05
CA ALA A 219 9.25 19.81 -17.17
C ALA A 219 9.88 20.44 -15.92
N VAL A 220 9.27 21.50 -15.41
CA VAL A 220 9.71 22.17 -14.18
C VAL A 220 8.56 22.13 -13.18
N ARG A 221 8.80 21.52 -12.02
CA ARG A 221 7.83 21.55 -10.91
C ARG A 221 7.75 22.98 -10.35
N LEU A 222 6.55 23.55 -10.37
CA LEU A 222 6.25 24.89 -9.88
C LEU A 222 5.67 24.90 -8.46
N GLY A 223 5.05 23.79 -8.05
CA GLY A 223 4.46 23.64 -6.72
C GLY A 223 3.56 22.42 -6.64
N SER A 224 2.68 22.38 -5.64
CA SER A 224 1.65 21.37 -5.48
C SER A 224 0.32 22.03 -5.12
N ARG A 225 -0.79 21.35 -5.41
CA ARG A 225 -2.13 21.71 -4.90
C ARG A 225 -2.14 21.85 -3.37
N LYS A 226 -1.23 21.19 -2.64
CA LYS A 226 -1.06 21.38 -1.20
C LYS A 226 -0.64 22.82 -0.83
N ASP A 227 -0.03 23.56 -1.76
CA ASP A 227 0.40 24.95 -1.60
C ASP A 227 -0.70 25.95 -1.99
N ALA A 228 -1.90 25.47 -2.35
CA ALA A 228 -3.01 26.32 -2.75
C ALA A 228 -3.52 27.18 -1.58
N VAL A 229 -3.91 28.41 -1.91
CA VAL A 229 -4.48 29.38 -0.97
C VAL A 229 -5.86 29.79 -1.46
N THR A 230 -6.76 30.07 -0.52
CA THR A 230 -8.07 30.61 -0.82
C THR A 230 -7.95 32.08 -1.23
N ALA A 231 -8.54 32.44 -2.36
CA ALA A 231 -8.68 33.81 -2.85
C ALA A 231 -10.14 34.10 -3.19
N VAL A 232 -10.49 35.39 -3.31
CA VAL A 232 -11.85 35.82 -3.67
C VAL A 232 -11.93 36.09 -5.17
N LEU A 233 -12.92 35.49 -5.82
CA LEU A 233 -13.27 35.79 -7.20
C LEU A 233 -14.02 37.12 -7.25
N VAL A 234 -13.40 38.18 -7.75
CA VAL A 234 -13.93 39.55 -7.73
C VAL A 234 -14.98 39.75 -8.82
N ALA A 235 -14.69 39.32 -10.04
CA ALA A 235 -15.56 39.48 -11.20
C ALA A 235 -15.32 38.40 -12.26
N ILE A 236 -16.33 38.15 -13.08
CA ILE A 236 -16.29 37.22 -14.21
C ILE A 236 -16.77 37.98 -15.44
N GLU A 237 -15.93 38.04 -16.48
CA GLU A 237 -16.22 38.75 -17.73
C GLU A 237 -15.90 37.84 -18.93
N LYS A 238 -16.95 37.24 -19.52
CA LYS A 238 -16.86 36.34 -20.67
C LYS A 238 -15.85 35.20 -20.48
N ASP A 239 -14.63 35.38 -20.99
CA ASP A 239 -13.50 34.45 -20.99
C ASP A 239 -12.37 34.87 -20.04
N THR A 240 -12.62 35.86 -19.18
CA THR A 240 -11.67 36.36 -18.18
C THR A 240 -12.29 36.42 -16.80
N VAL A 241 -11.45 36.31 -15.79
CA VAL A 241 -11.82 36.41 -14.38
C VAL A 241 -10.84 37.28 -13.63
N GLN A 242 -11.36 37.99 -12.65
CA GLN A 242 -10.58 38.84 -11.76
C GLN A 242 -10.52 38.15 -10.41
N VAL A 243 -9.30 37.85 -9.95
CA VAL A 243 -9.06 37.20 -8.65
C VAL A 243 -8.22 38.12 -7.79
N LEU A 244 -8.55 38.21 -6.50
CA LEU A 244 -7.75 38.97 -5.55
C LEU A 244 -6.49 38.16 -5.20
N ASP A 245 -5.30 38.66 -5.52
CA ASP A 245 -4.05 38.02 -5.14
C ASP A 245 -3.97 37.95 -3.60
N PRO A 246 -3.81 36.75 -3.00
CA PRO A 246 -3.86 36.58 -1.55
C PRO A 246 -2.67 37.20 -0.81
N GLU A 247 -1.59 37.55 -1.51
CA GLU A 247 -0.40 38.17 -0.92
C GLU A 247 -0.37 39.68 -1.12
N THR A 248 -0.69 40.15 -2.34
CA THR A 248 -0.59 41.59 -2.68
C THR A 248 -1.90 42.34 -2.49
N TYR A 249 -3.03 41.63 -2.39
CA TYR A 249 -4.39 42.19 -2.39
C TYR A 249 -4.71 43.02 -3.64
N GLU A 250 -3.96 42.80 -4.72
CA GLU A 250 -4.25 43.41 -6.02
C GLU A 250 -5.14 42.48 -6.84
N THR A 251 -5.99 43.06 -7.68
CA THR A 251 -6.83 42.29 -8.60
C THR A 251 -6.00 41.84 -9.80
N VAL A 252 -5.90 40.54 -10.00
CA VAL A 252 -5.20 39.92 -11.14
C VAL A 252 -6.22 39.41 -12.15
N LEU A 253 -6.01 39.75 -13.42
CA LEU A 253 -6.83 39.27 -14.53
C LEU A 253 -6.28 37.95 -15.06
N LEU A 254 -7.09 36.90 -15.03
CA LEU A 254 -6.77 35.57 -15.53
C LEU A 254 -7.75 35.19 -16.64
N LYS A 255 -7.35 34.25 -17.51
CA LYS A 255 -8.30 33.60 -18.42
C LYS A 255 -9.24 32.71 -17.58
N ALA A 256 -10.52 32.68 -17.94
CA ALA A 256 -11.51 31.84 -17.30
C ALA A 256 -11.35 30.38 -17.77
N PRO A 257 -10.88 29.45 -16.93
CA PRO A 257 -10.71 28.07 -17.34
C PRO A 257 -12.05 27.33 -17.35
N ALA A 258 -12.17 26.30 -18.20
CA ALA A 258 -13.42 25.56 -18.38
C ALA A 258 -13.93 24.84 -17.11
N PHE A 259 -13.04 24.58 -16.15
CA PHE A 259 -13.39 23.95 -14.87
C PHE A 259 -13.93 24.93 -13.82
N LEU A 260 -13.87 26.25 -14.07
CA LEU A 260 -14.35 27.24 -13.11
C LEU A 260 -15.89 27.24 -13.08
N HIS A 261 -16.45 26.82 -11.94
CA HIS A 261 -17.88 26.80 -11.67
C HIS A 261 -18.19 27.61 -10.41
N ALA A 262 -17.95 28.92 -10.46
CA ALA A 262 -18.13 29.84 -9.33
C ALA A 262 -18.75 31.17 -9.79
N GLU A 263 -19.32 31.91 -8.84
CA GLU A 263 -19.87 33.26 -9.06
C GLU A 263 -18.98 34.33 -8.39
N ALA A 264 -19.09 35.58 -8.83
CA ALA A 264 -18.40 36.69 -8.19
C ALA A 264 -18.74 36.77 -6.68
N GLY A 265 -17.72 37.00 -5.86
CA GLY A 265 -17.77 36.95 -4.40
C GLY A 265 -17.49 35.57 -3.80
N SER A 266 -17.33 34.52 -4.61
CA SER A 266 -17.01 33.17 -4.12
C SER A 266 -15.53 33.03 -3.77
N ASP A 267 -15.26 32.17 -2.79
CA ASP A 267 -13.93 31.68 -2.49
C ASP A 267 -13.48 30.65 -3.54
N VAL A 268 -12.30 30.85 -4.11
CA VAL A 268 -11.67 29.98 -5.12
C VAL A 268 -10.26 29.59 -4.68
N CYS A 269 -9.81 28.42 -5.11
CA CYS A 269 -8.45 27.95 -4.85
C CYS A 269 -7.51 28.49 -5.93
N VAL A 270 -6.43 29.16 -5.50
CA VAL A 270 -5.36 29.62 -6.38
C VAL A 270 -4.01 29.10 -5.92
N ILE A 271 -3.09 28.99 -6.86
CA ILE A 271 -1.66 28.78 -6.58
C ILE A 271 -0.86 29.90 -7.23
N LYS A 272 0.06 30.48 -6.46
CA LYS A 272 1.02 31.45 -6.97
C LYS A 272 2.33 30.73 -7.23
N THR A 273 2.84 30.88 -8.45
CA THR A 273 4.04 30.22 -8.93
C THR A 273 5.02 31.23 -9.49
N ALA A 274 6.22 30.80 -9.85
CA ALA A 274 7.17 31.63 -10.58
C ALA A 274 6.65 32.10 -11.96
N GLU A 275 5.63 31.45 -12.51
CA GLU A 275 5.02 31.80 -13.80
C GLU A 275 3.71 32.61 -13.66
N GLY A 276 3.28 32.90 -12.43
CA GLY A 276 2.09 33.71 -12.15
C GLY A 276 1.07 33.02 -11.24
N LEU A 277 -0.11 33.64 -11.15
CA LEU A 277 -1.24 33.16 -10.36
C LEU A 277 -2.16 32.30 -11.24
N PHE A 278 -2.52 31.11 -10.76
CA PHE A 278 -3.39 30.19 -11.49
C PHE A 278 -4.56 29.74 -10.61
N LEU A 279 -5.73 29.60 -11.22
CA LEU A 279 -6.88 28.92 -10.60
C LEU A 279 -6.68 27.41 -10.64
N LEU A 280 -7.13 26.72 -9.60
CA LEU A 280 -7.11 25.26 -9.53
C LEU A 280 -8.52 24.66 -9.74
N PRO A 281 -8.63 23.51 -10.44
CA PRO A 281 -9.86 22.73 -10.57
C PRO A 281 -10.48 22.24 -9.26
#